data_AF-A0A6N0JDV2-F1
#
_entry.id   AF-A0A6N0JDV2-F1
#
_cell.length_a   1.000
_cell.length_b   1.000
_cell.length_c   1.000
_cell.angle_alpha   90.00
_cell.angle_beta   90.00
_cell.angle_gamma   90.00
#
_symmetry.space_group_name_H-M   'P 1'
#
loop_
_entity.id
_entity.type
_entity.pdbx_description
1 polymer ?
#
loop_
_entity_poly.entity_id
_entity_poly.type
_entity_poly.pdbx_seq_one_letter_code
_entity_poly.pdbx_strand_id
1 'polypeptide(L)' 'MLLTPYGNPANVVSLFDAAEALLHRPETPAYYLRAWDELQAFEFDSPMLVAVADELGLTYEDRVSLFLFADSLRA' A
#
# COMPACT_ATOMS: atom_id res chain seq x y z
N MET A 1 -10.51 17.29 6.49
CA MET A 1 -9.61 16.12 6.48
C MET A 1 -8.26 16.63 7.00
N LEU A 2 -7.89 16.29 8.23
CA LEU A 2 -6.59 16.69 8.79
C LEU A 2 -5.52 15.84 8.09
N LEU A 3 -4.86 16.42 7.10
CA LEU A 3 -3.64 15.83 6.54
C LEU A 3 -2.68 15.72 7.73
N THR A 4 -2.26 14.50 8.03
CA THR A 4 -1.16 14.27 8.96
C THR A 4 0.04 15.13 8.52
N PRO A 5 0.98 15.50 9.42
CA PRO A 5 2.20 16.22 9.03
C PRO A 5 3.00 15.52 7.90
N TYR A 6 2.64 14.28 7.62
CA TYR A 6 3.14 13.33 6.64
C TYR A 6 2.49 13.43 5.25
N GLY A 7 1.44 14.25 5.07
CA GLY A 7 0.76 14.43 3.79
C GLY A 7 0.57 15.90 3.43
N ASN A 8 1.51 16.78 3.79
CA ASN A 8 1.40 18.20 3.50
C ASN A 8 1.98 18.53 2.10
N PRO A 9 1.13 18.81 1.08
CA PRO A 9 1.60 19.17 -0.26
C PRO A 9 2.43 20.47 -0.28
N ALA A 10 2.32 21.33 0.73
CA ALA A 10 3.18 22.52 0.86
C ALA A 10 4.65 22.18 1.17
N ASN A 11 4.91 20.97 1.69
CA ASN A 11 6.25 20.49 2.02
C ASN A 11 6.82 19.55 0.94
N VAL A 12 6.10 19.31 -0.17
CA VAL A 12 6.46 18.40 -1.27
C VAL A 12 6.56 16.92 -0.87
N VAL A 13 6.35 16.57 0.40
CA VAL A 13 6.37 15.19 0.89
C VAL A 13 5.03 14.52 0.57
N SER A 14 5.08 13.48 -0.24
CA SER A 14 3.90 12.67 -0.55
C SER A 14 3.53 11.76 0.64
N LEU A 15 2.28 11.29 0.66
CA LEU A 15 1.85 10.28 1.64
C LEU A 15 2.75 9.04 1.60
N PHE A 16 3.25 8.69 0.42
CA PHE A 16 4.19 7.60 0.20
C PHE A 16 5.52 7.86 0.92
N ASP A 17 6.15 9.01 0.67
CA ASP A 17 7.43 9.37 1.29
C ASP A 17 7.36 9.37 2.81
N ALA A 18 6.22 9.78 3.35
CA ALA A 18 6.04 9.80 4.78
C ALA A 18 5.68 8.44 5.40
N ALA A 19 5.02 7.56 4.65
CA ALA A 19 4.85 6.16 5.03
C ALA A 19 6.21 5.45 5.06
N GLU A 20 7.04 5.62 4.04
CA GLU A 20 8.44 5.16 3.99
C GLU A 20 9.24 5.64 5.21
N ALA A 21 9.19 6.94 5.51
CA ALA A 21 9.86 7.51 6.67
C ALA A 21 9.35 6.98 8.02
N LEU A 22 8.09 6.57 8.10
CA LEU A 22 7.52 5.95 9.30
C LEU A 22 7.96 4.48 9.43
N LEU A 23 8.01 3.76 8.31
CA LEU A 23 8.39 2.35 8.27
C LEU A 23 9.87 2.13 8.58
N HIS A 24 10.73 3.08 8.22
CA HIS A 24 12.17 3.03 8.51
C HIS A 24 12.57 3.41 9.94
N ARG A 25 11.61 3.71 10.83
CA ARG A 25 11.95 4.09 12.21
C ARG A 25 12.35 2.87 13.06
N PRO A 26 13.30 3.03 14.00
CA PRO A 26 13.75 1.93 14.85
C PRO A 26 12.63 1.27 15.68
N GLU A 27 11.61 2.04 16.05
CA GLU A 27 10.45 1.56 16.78
C GLU A 27 9.44 0.79 15.93
N THR A 28 9.54 0.87 14.60
CA THR A 28 8.63 0.15 13.70
C THR A 28 9.06 -1.31 13.59
N PRO A 29 8.17 -2.27 13.90
CA PRO A 29 8.49 -3.68 13.72
C PRO A 29 8.87 -4.03 12.28
N ALA A 30 9.96 -4.78 12.12
CA ALA A 30 10.51 -5.13 10.80
C ALA A 30 9.52 -5.86 9.87
N TYR A 31 8.51 -6.54 10.41
CA TYR A 31 7.50 -7.21 9.59
C TYR A 31 6.61 -6.23 8.80
N TYR A 32 6.47 -4.98 9.25
CA TYR A 32 5.71 -3.96 8.50
C TYR A 32 6.47 -3.46 7.27
N LEU A 33 7.80 -3.35 7.34
CA LEU A 33 8.63 -3.04 6.17
C LEU A 33 8.45 -4.12 5.09
N ARG A 34 8.53 -5.38 5.48
CA ARG A 34 8.31 -6.50 4.56
C ARG A 34 6.91 -6.49 3.95
N ALA A 35 5.87 -6.27 4.77
CA ALA A 35 4.50 -6.19 4.28
C ALA A 35 4.31 -5.01 3.31
N TRP A 36 4.98 -3.89 3.56
CA TRP A 36 4.99 -2.73 2.69
C TRP A 36 5.68 -3.01 1.35
N ASP A 37 6.84 -3.65 1.36
CA ASP A 37 7.54 -4.08 0.14
C ASP A 37 6.68 -5.03 -0.70
N GLU A 38 6.03 -6.01 -0.05
CA GLU A 38 5.14 -6.98 -0.70
C GLU A 38 3.88 -6.33 -1.31
N LEU A 39 3.40 -5.22 -0.74
CA LEU A 39 2.30 -4.42 -1.31
C LEU A 39 2.76 -3.55 -2.48
N GLN A 40 3.97 -2.99 -2.43
CA GLN A 40 4.53 -2.17 -3.51
C GLN A 40 4.80 -2.97 -4.79
N ALA A 41 5.21 -4.25 -4.65
CA ALA A 41 5.38 -5.14 -5.79
C ALA A 41 4.07 -5.35 -6.57
N PHE A 42 2.92 -5.14 -5.90
CA PHE A 42 1.57 -5.29 -6.46
C PHE A 42 1.42 -6.59 -7.27
N GLU A 43 1.93 -7.69 -6.73
CA GLU A 43 1.82 -9.02 -7.34
C GLU A 43 0.47 -9.64 -6.98
N PHE A 44 -0.21 -10.22 -7.97
CA PHE A 44 -1.56 -10.76 -7.82
C PHE A 44 -1.67 -11.84 -6.72
N ASP A 45 -0.64 -12.67 -6.61
CA ASP A 45 -0.57 -13.77 -5.63
C ASP A 45 0.29 -13.42 -4.40
N SER A 46 0.57 -12.13 -4.16
CA SER A 46 1.29 -11.67 -2.97
C SER A 46 0.56 -12.12 -1.69
N PRO A 47 1.25 -12.77 -0.73
CA PRO A 47 0.64 -13.18 0.53
C PRO A 47 -0.01 -12.02 1.28
N MET A 48 0.61 -10.84 1.24
CA MET A 48 0.07 -9.65 1.89
C MET A 48 -1.19 -9.13 1.17
N LEU A 49 -1.20 -9.13 -0.17
CA LEU A 49 -2.39 -8.75 -0.94
C LEU A 49 -3.56 -9.71 -0.68
N VAL A 50 -3.30 -11.01 -0.66
CA VAL A 50 -4.29 -12.04 -0.33
C VAL A 50 -4.86 -11.80 1.07
N ALA A 51 -4.00 -11.58 2.08
CA ALA A 51 -4.43 -11.34 3.45
C ALA A 51 -5.28 -10.06 3.60
N VAL A 52 -4.91 -8.99 2.91
CA VAL A 52 -5.69 -7.74 2.89
C VAL A 52 -7.04 -7.96 2.20
N ALA A 53 -7.07 -8.70 1.09
CA ALA A 53 -8.30 -9.01 0.40
C ALA A 53 -9.26 -9.85 1.27
N ASP A 54 -8.74 -10.86 1.97
CA ASP A 54 -9.52 -11.68 2.90
C ASP A 54 -10.11 -10.83 4.04
N GLU A 55 -9.32 -9.94 4.65
CA GLU A 55 -9.79 -9.05 5.73
C GLU A 55 -10.87 -8.06 5.25
N LEU A 56 -10.77 -7.61 4.00
CA LEU A 56 -11.74 -6.71 3.37
C LEU A 56 -12.97 -7.45 2.80
N GLY A 57 -12.99 -8.79 2.86
CA GLY A 57 -14.04 -9.61 2.28
C GLY A 57 -14.08 -9.59 0.74
N LEU A 58 -12.95 -9.28 0.11
CA LEU A 58 -12.82 -9.24 -1.35
C LEU A 58 -12.67 -10.64 -1.91
N THR A 59 -13.45 -10.94 -2.95
CA THR A 59 -13.39 -12.21 -3.65
C THR A 59 -12.20 -12.25 -4.63
N TYR A 60 -11.95 -13.42 -5.20
CA TYR A 60 -11.00 -13.55 -6.31
C TYR A 60 -11.36 -12.65 -7.50
N GLU A 61 -12.66 -12.56 -7.84
CA GLU A 61 -13.15 -11.74 -8.96
C GLU A 61 -12.94 -10.24 -8.69
N ASP A 62 -13.09 -9.79 -7.44
CA ASP A 62 -12.81 -8.40 -7.04
C ASP A 62 -11.32 -8.07 -7.24
N ARG A 63 -10.42 -8.99 -6.86
CA ARG A 63 -8.98 -8.81 -7.09
C ARG A 63 -8.61 -8.78 -8.56
N VAL A 64 -9.21 -9.65 -9.38
CA VAL A 64 -9.02 -9.60 -10.84
C VAL A 64 -9.46 -8.25 -11.38
N SER A 65 -10.63 -7.76 -10.95
CA SER A 65 -11.17 -6.46 -11.36
C SER A 65 -10.26 -5.30 -10.96
N LEU A 66 -9.69 -5.33 -9.74
CA LEU A 66 -8.72 -4.36 -9.27
C LEU A 66 -7.46 -4.32 -10.15
N PHE A 67 -6.94 -5.47 -10.54
CA PHE A 67 -5.75 -5.56 -11.40
C PHE A 67 -6.02 -5.07 -12.82
N LEU A 68 -7.17 -5.44 -13.40
CA LEU A 68 -7.60 -4.93 -14.70
C LEU A 68 -7.81 -3.41 -14.67
N PHE A 69 -8.37 -2.88 -13.58
CA PHE A 69 -8.51 -1.45 -13.40
C PHE A 69 -7.15 -0.76 -13.29
N ALA A 70 -6.22 -1.30 -12.48
CA ALA A 70 -4.86 -0.77 -12.35
C ALA A 70 -4.12 -0.76 -13.70
N ASP A 71 -4.25 -1.81 -14.51
CA ASP A 71 -3.70 -1.87 -15.86
C ASP A 71 -4.28 -0.76 -16.77
N SER A 72 -5.59 -0.50 -16.66
CA SER A 72 -6.24 0.57 -17.43
C SER A 72 -5.77 1.99 -17.06
N LEU A 73 -5.28 2.20 -15.83
CA LEU A 73 -4.73 3.49 -15.39
C LEU A 73 -3.32 3.76 -15.94
N ARG A 74 -2.64 2.72 -16.43
CA ARG A 74 -1.28 2.83 -16.99
C ARG A 74 -1.28 3.36 -18.44
N ALA A 75 -2.47 3.58 -19.02
CA ALA A 75 -2.68 4.07 -20.38
C ALA A 75 -2.48 5.59 -20.55
#